data_AF-A0A097EDY8-F1
#
_entry.id   AF-A0A097EDY8-F1
#
_cell.length_a   1.000
_cell.length_b   1.000
_cell.length_c   1.000
_cell.angle_alpha   90.00
_cell.angle_beta   90.00
_cell.angle_gamma   90.00
#
_symmetry.space_group_name_H-M   'P 1'
#
loop_
_entity.id
_entity.type
_entity.pdbx_description
1 polymer ?
#
loop_
_entity_poly.entity_id
_entity_poly.type
_entity_poly.pdbx_seq_one_letter_code
_entity_poly.pdbx_strand_id
1 'polypeptide(L)'
;MTISGVALLAICTLIGVFLGDLLGVALGVKANVGGVGIAMILLIAARLWLGARGLMSHGLKLGVEFWGALYIPIVVAMAAQQNVVAAAEGGPVVVIAAVGALLLCFGMVAILSRLGGANETMDEIEARSAAAREAARVAAGDPA
;
A
#
# COMPACT_ATOMS: atom_id res chain seq x y z
N MET A 1 -3.86 -23.16 0.02
CA MET A 1 -3.61 -22.86 -1.40
C MET A 1 -3.46 -21.35 -1.57
N THR A 2 -2.63 -20.89 -2.51
CA THR A 2 -2.36 -19.46 -2.81
C THR A 2 -3.60 -18.63 -3.10
N ILE A 3 -4.67 -19.27 -3.58
CA ILE A 3 -5.96 -18.64 -3.93
C ILE A 3 -6.58 -17.90 -2.74
N SER A 4 -6.38 -18.37 -1.50
CA SER A 4 -6.96 -17.75 -0.31
C SER A 4 -6.42 -16.33 -0.07
N GLY A 5 -5.14 -16.09 -0.34
CA GLY A 5 -4.54 -14.76 -0.22
C GLY A 5 -5.05 -13.80 -1.28
N VAL A 6 -5.18 -14.28 -2.52
CA VAL A 6 -5.73 -13.50 -3.63
C VAL A 6 -7.21 -13.17 -3.40
N ALA A 7 -7.98 -14.12 -2.86
CA ALA A 7 -9.39 -13.90 -2.51
C ALA A 7 -9.54 -12.80 -1.45
N LEU A 8 -8.69 -12.81 -0.41
CA LEU A 8 -8.70 -11.75 0.61
C LEU A 8 -8.37 -10.38 -0.01
N LEU A 9 -7.32 -10.30 -0.84
CA LEU A 9 -6.97 -9.07 -1.57
C LEU A 9 -8.13 -8.54 -2.42
N ALA A 10 -8.79 -9.42 -3.18
CA ALA A 10 -9.90 -9.06 -4.03
C ALA A 10 -11.10 -8.53 -3.21
N ILE A 11 -11.43 -9.18 -2.09
CA ILE A 11 -12.50 -8.75 -1.19
C ILE A 11 -12.19 -7.37 -0.60
N CYS A 12 -10.98 -7.18 -0.07
CA CYS A 12 -10.57 -5.88 0.49
C CYS A 12 -10.60 -4.78 -0.58
N THR A 13 -10.18 -5.09 -1.81
CA THR A 13 -10.20 -4.15 -2.94
C THR A 13 -11.62 -3.79 -3.35
N LEU A 14 -12.52 -4.77 -3.47
CA LEU A 14 -13.92 -4.56 -3.84
C LEU A 14 -14.64 -3.67 -2.81
N ILE A 15 -14.45 -3.98 -1.53
CA ILE A 15 -15.03 -3.18 -0.44
C ILE A 15 -14.45 -1.77 -0.44
N GLY A 16 -13.12 -1.63 -0.59
CA GLY A 16 -12.46 -0.33 -0.60
C GLY A 16 -12.92 0.55 -1.75
N VAL A 17 -13.00 0.02 -2.97
CA VAL A 17 -13.49 0.75 -4.15
C VAL A 17 -14.95 1.16 -3.93
N PHE A 18 -15.81 0.25 -3.47
CA PHE A 18 -17.21 0.55 -3.18
C PHE A 18 -17.37 1.69 -2.16
N LEU A 19 -16.59 1.66 -1.06
CA LEU A 19 -16.58 2.74 -0.07
C LEU A 19 -16.03 4.05 -0.66
N GLY A 20 -14.99 3.99 -1.49
CA GLY A 20 -14.41 5.16 -2.14
C GLY A 20 -15.38 5.84 -3.12
N ASP A 21 -16.22 5.06 -3.82
CA ASP A 21 -17.27 5.59 -4.69
C ASP A 21 -18.38 6.23 -3.87
N LEU A 22 -18.79 5.60 -2.77
CA LEU A 22 -19.80 6.15 -1.86
C LEU A 22 -19.34 7.48 -1.24
N LEU A 23 -18.07 7.56 -0.85
CA LEU A 23 -17.46 8.81 -0.39
C LEU A 23 -17.40 9.87 -1.50
N GLY A 24 -17.12 9.47 -2.74
CA GLY A 24 -17.16 10.37 -3.89
C GLY A 24 -18.53 10.99 -4.09
N VAL A 25 -19.59 10.17 -4.02
CA VAL A 25 -20.98 10.64 -4.09
C VAL A 25 -21.32 11.56 -2.92
N ALA A 26 -20.92 11.21 -1.70
CA ALA A 26 -21.17 12.01 -0.50
C ALA A 26 -20.48 13.39 -0.55
N LEU A 27 -19.29 13.45 -1.15
CA LEU A 27 -18.52 14.68 -1.34
C LEU A 27 -18.92 15.45 -2.62
N GLY A 28 -19.84 14.91 -3.44
CA GLY A 28 -20.27 15.53 -4.69
C GLY A 28 -19.22 15.51 -5.81
N VAL A 29 -18.20 14.66 -5.71
CA VAL A 29 -17.15 14.53 -6.72
C VAL A 29 -17.40 13.30 -7.61
N LYS A 30 -17.21 13.47 -8.92
CA LYS A 30 -17.43 12.41 -9.91
C LYS A 30 -16.20 11.51 -10.06
N ALA A 31 -15.64 11.05 -8.94
CA ALA A 31 -14.43 10.25 -8.88
C ALA A 31 -14.41 9.37 -7.62
N ASN A 32 -13.70 8.24 -7.68
CA ASN A 32 -13.44 7.41 -6.51
C ASN A 32 -12.50 8.14 -5.55
N VAL A 33 -12.94 8.36 -4.31
CA VAL A 33 -12.16 9.06 -3.29
C VAL A 33 -11.45 8.04 -2.41
N GLY A 34 -10.21 7.72 -2.78
CA GLY A 34 -9.29 6.98 -1.91
C GLY A 34 -9.62 5.51 -1.69
N GLY A 35 -10.43 4.88 -2.55
CA GLY A 35 -10.85 3.48 -2.39
C GLY A 35 -9.70 2.48 -2.32
N VAL A 36 -8.58 2.74 -3.01
CA VAL A 36 -7.35 1.95 -2.89
C VAL A 36 -6.75 2.06 -1.48
N GLY A 37 -6.69 3.26 -0.91
CA GLY A 37 -6.19 3.47 0.45
C GLY A 37 -7.08 2.80 1.50
N ILE A 38 -8.40 2.86 1.32
CA ILE A 38 -9.37 2.16 2.18
C ILE A 38 -9.15 0.65 2.09
N ALA A 39 -8.95 0.11 0.88
CA ALA A 39 -8.63 -1.29 0.68
C ALA A 39 -7.33 -1.71 1.38
N MET A 40 -6.28 -0.87 1.35
CA MET A 40 -5.03 -1.12 2.05
C MET A 40 -5.21 -1.19 3.56
N ILE A 41 -5.96 -0.26 4.16
CA ILE A 41 -6.24 -0.26 5.61
C ILE A 41 -7.04 -1.51 5.98
N LEU A 42 -8.07 -1.86 5.21
CA LEU A 42 -8.86 -3.08 5.42
C LEU A 42 -7.99 -4.34 5.34
N LEU A 43 -7.08 -4.40 4.39
CA LEU A 43 -6.17 -5.53 4.23
C LEU A 43 -5.20 -5.65 5.42
N ILE A 44 -4.64 -4.53 5.90
CA ILE A 44 -3.79 -4.50 7.09
C ILE A 44 -4.58 -4.99 8.31
N ALA A 45 -5.80 -4.46 8.52
CA ALA A 45 -6.66 -4.87 9.61
C ALA A 45 -7.02 -6.36 9.55
N ALA A 46 -7.38 -6.86 8.36
CA ALA A 46 -7.67 -8.27 8.13
C ALA A 46 -6.45 -9.16 8.42
N ARG A 47 -5.25 -8.75 7.99
CA ARG A 47 -3.99 -9.46 8.25
C ARG A 47 -3.68 -9.52 9.75
N LEU A 48 -3.82 -8.41 10.46
CA LEU A 48 -3.61 -8.35 11.92
C LEU A 48 -4.60 -9.24 12.65
N TRP A 49 -5.87 -9.23 12.25
CA TRP A 49 -6.93 -10.05 12.87
C TRP A 49 -6.74 -11.55 12.61
N LEU A 50 -6.38 -11.96 11.39
CA LEU A 50 -6.05 -13.35 11.07
C LEU A 50 -4.79 -13.82 11.80
N GLY A 51 -3.79 -12.94 11.93
CA GLY A 51 -2.56 -13.18 12.68
C GLY A 51 -2.82 -13.42 14.16
N ALA A 52 -3.63 -12.58 14.81
CA ALA A 52 -3.99 -12.71 16.22
C ALA A 52 -4.75 -14.01 16.54
N ARG A 53 -5.50 -14.55 15.56
CA ARG A 53 -6.26 -15.81 15.72
C ARG A 53 -5.49 -17.07 15.32
N GLY A 54 -4.22 -16.95 14.89
CA GLY A 54 -3.43 -18.08 14.39
C GLY A 54 -3.92 -18.65 13.06
N LEU A 55 -4.87 -17.99 12.39
CA LEU A 55 -5.49 -18.42 11.12
C LEU A 55 -4.68 -17.97 9.90
N MET A 56 -3.47 -17.45 10.12
CA MET A 56 -2.58 -16.96 9.08
C MET A 56 -1.94 -18.13 8.32
N SER A 57 -2.69 -18.74 7.41
CA SER A 57 -2.20 -19.86 6.60
C SER A 57 -1.07 -19.44 5.65
N HIS A 58 -0.17 -20.37 5.35
CA HIS A 58 0.92 -20.15 4.38
C HIS A 58 0.39 -19.72 3.00
N GLY A 59 -0.77 -20.26 2.57
CA GLY A 59 -1.41 -19.87 1.32
C GLY A 59 -1.92 -18.43 1.28
N LEU A 60 -2.27 -17.85 2.43
CA LEU A 60 -2.68 -16.44 2.50
C LEU A 60 -1.49 -15.51 2.26
N LYS A 61 -0.36 -15.76 2.93
CA LYS A 61 0.88 -14.98 2.75
C LYS A 61 1.38 -15.06 1.31
N LEU A 62 1.47 -16.28 0.79
CA LEU A 62 1.98 -16.52 -0.56
C LEU A 62 1.08 -15.88 -1.64
N GLY A 63 -0.24 -15.84 -1.44
CA GLY A 63 -1.16 -15.18 -2.36
C GLY A 63 -1.04 -13.65 -2.37
N VAL A 64 -0.71 -13.04 -1.22
CA VAL A 64 -0.44 -11.59 -1.14
C VAL A 64 0.91 -11.24 -1.74
N GLU A 65 1.94 -12.02 -1.42
CA GLU A 65 3.28 -11.86 -1.99
C GLU A 65 3.29 -12.05 -3.50
N PHE A 66 2.50 -13.00 -4.03
CA PHE A 66 2.32 -13.19 -5.47
C PHE A 66 1.84 -11.90 -6.18
N TRP A 67 0.87 -11.18 -5.60
CA TRP A 67 0.42 -9.89 -6.16
C TRP A 67 1.47 -8.79 -6.00
N GLY A 68 2.21 -8.79 -4.89
CA GLY A 68 3.35 -7.88 -4.69
C GLY A 68 4.45 -8.08 -5.75
N ALA A 69 4.74 -9.33 -6.12
CA ALA A 69 5.70 -9.65 -7.18
C ALA A 69 5.24 -9.16 -8.57
N LEU A 70 3.92 -9.04 -8.78
CA LEU A 70 3.33 -8.49 -10.01
C LEU A 70 3.27 -6.94 -10.02
N TYR A 71 3.79 -6.25 -9.01
CA TYR A 71 3.72 -4.78 -8.94
C TYR A 71 4.37 -4.10 -10.15
N ILE A 72 5.56 -4.56 -10.58
CA ILE A 72 6.29 -3.96 -11.72
C ILE A 72 5.42 -3.95 -13.00
N PRO A 73 4.91 -5.09 -13.51
CA PRO A 73 4.10 -5.06 -14.72
C PRO A 73 2.78 -4.29 -14.57
N ILE A 74 2.17 -4.26 -13.39
CA ILE A 74 0.94 -3.49 -13.15
C ILE A 74 1.21 -1.99 -13.26
N VAL A 75 2.29 -1.50 -12.64
CA VAL A 75 2.68 -0.08 -12.71
C VAL A 75 3.07 0.30 -14.12
N VAL A 76 3.77 -0.58 -14.84
CA VAL A 76 4.10 -0.36 -16.26
C VAL A 76 2.83 -0.26 -17.10
N ALA A 77 1.85 -1.13 -16.88
CA ALA A 77 0.56 -1.06 -17.57
C ALA A 77 -0.18 0.25 -17.27
N MET A 78 -0.16 0.72 -16.01
CA MET A 78 -0.74 2.01 -15.61
C MET A 78 -0.03 3.19 -16.26
N ALA A 79 1.30 3.16 -16.35
CA ALA A 79 2.09 4.18 -17.02
C ALA A 79 1.82 4.22 -18.53
N ALA A 80 1.63 3.06 -19.16
CA ALA A 80 1.32 2.96 -20.59
C ALA A 80 -0.04 3.58 -20.98
N GLN A 81 -0.97 3.73 -20.03
CA GLN A 81 -2.26 4.41 -20.27
C GLN A 81 -2.15 5.94 -20.28
N GLN A 82 -0.99 6.51 -19.94
CA GLN A 82 -0.81 7.96 -19.91
C GLN A 82 -0.61 8.53 -21.32
N ASN A 83 -1.29 9.65 -21.62
CA ASN A 83 -1.18 10.31 -22.92
C ASN A 83 0.03 11.28 -22.96
N VAL A 84 1.17 10.76 -23.40
CA VAL A 84 2.42 11.53 -23.49
C VAL A 84 2.40 12.61 -24.58
N VAL A 85 1.61 12.41 -25.64
CA VAL A 85 1.52 13.39 -26.75
C VAL A 85 0.79 14.64 -26.27
N ALA A 86 -0.36 14.48 -25.61
CA ALA A 86 -1.08 15.59 -25.01
C ALA A 86 -0.23 16.33 -23.96
N ALA A 87 0.60 15.60 -23.20
CA ALA A 87 1.52 16.21 -22.26
C ALA A 87 2.61 17.06 -22.95
N ALA A 88 3.14 16.59 -24.09
CA ALA A 88 4.16 17.32 -24.85
C ALA A 88 3.58 18.55 -25.58
N GLU A 89 2.36 18.44 -26.12
CA GLU A 89 1.66 19.54 -26.81
C GLU A 89 1.31 20.70 -25.87
N GLY A 90 1.20 20.46 -24.57
CA GLY A 90 0.98 21.51 -23.57
C GLY A 90 2.15 22.50 -23.44
N GLY A 91 3.30 22.26 -24.08
CA GLY A 91 4.41 23.20 -24.15
C GLY A 91 5.19 23.37 -22.84
N PRO A 92 6.00 24.44 -22.69
CA PRO A 92 6.91 24.61 -21.55
C PRO A 92 6.22 24.70 -20.18
N VAL A 93 4.95 25.13 -20.16
CA VAL A 93 4.18 25.28 -18.92
C VAL A 93 3.95 23.94 -18.22
N VAL A 94 3.85 22.83 -18.97
CA VAL A 94 3.69 21.48 -18.39
C VAL A 94 4.90 21.08 -17.56
N VAL A 95 6.10 21.39 -18.04
CA VAL A 95 7.35 21.10 -17.32
C VAL A 95 7.43 21.92 -16.03
N ILE A 96 7.10 23.20 -16.10
CA ILE A 96 7.11 24.09 -14.92
C ILE A 96 6.07 23.62 -13.89
N ALA A 97 4.86 23.27 -14.34
CA ALA A 97 3.81 22.77 -13.45
C ALA A 97 4.19 21.42 -12.82
N ALA A 98 4.75 20.48 -13.58
CA ALA A 98 5.18 19.18 -13.09
C ALA A 98 6.30 19.30 -12.05
N VAL A 99 7.35 20.08 -12.36
CA VAL A 99 8.47 20.30 -11.43
C VAL A 99 8.01 21.10 -10.21
N GLY A 100 7.18 22.12 -10.39
CA GLY A 100 6.63 22.91 -9.29
C GLY A 100 5.80 22.07 -8.34
N ALA A 101 4.88 21.25 -8.85
CA ALA A 101 4.07 20.34 -8.05
C ALA A 101 4.94 19.28 -7.34
N LEU A 102 5.95 18.73 -8.02
CA LEU A 102 6.90 17.79 -7.43
C LEU A 102 7.63 18.42 -6.24
N LEU A 103 8.24 19.59 -6.42
CA LEU A 103 8.98 20.28 -5.36
C LEU A 103 8.08 20.66 -4.19
N LEU A 104 6.83 21.09 -4.48
CA LEU A 104 5.86 21.43 -3.45
C LEU A 104 5.48 20.20 -2.61
N CYS A 105 5.14 19.09 -3.25
CA CYS A 105 4.79 17.85 -2.56
C CYS A 105 5.96 17.31 -1.74
N PHE A 106 7.17 17.26 -2.32
CA PHE A 106 8.37 16.82 -1.60
C PHE A 106 8.71 17.74 -0.43
N GLY A 107 8.59 19.06 -0.62
CA GLY A 107 8.80 20.04 0.43
C GLY A 107 7.80 19.88 1.58
N MET A 108 6.52 19.68 1.27
CA MET A 108 5.48 19.46 2.28
C MET A 108 5.69 18.15 3.04
N VAL A 109 6.05 17.06 2.36
CA VAL A 109 6.43 15.79 3.01
C VAL A 109 7.63 16.00 3.93
N ALA A 110 8.69 16.67 3.46
CA ALA A 110 9.86 16.94 4.28
C ALA A 110 9.54 17.77 5.53
N ILE A 111 8.67 18.78 5.41
CA ILE A 111 8.20 19.58 6.55
C ILE A 111 7.41 18.69 7.51
N LEU A 112 6.40 17.97 7.04
CA LEU A 112 5.57 17.10 7.88
C LEU A 112 6.40 16.03 8.58
N SER A 113 7.37 15.41 7.89
CA SER A 113 8.30 14.44 8.49
C SER A 113 9.17 15.05 9.57
N ARG A 114 9.60 16.31 9.44
CA ARG A 114 10.37 17.00 10.49
C ARG A 114 9.52 17.40 11.69
N LEU A 115 8.24 17.71 11.49
CA LEU A 115 7.31 18.02 12.57
C LEU A 115 6.81 16.74 13.29
N GLY A 116 6.74 15.61 12.58
CA GLY A 116 6.18 14.35 13.07
C GLY A 116 7.06 13.55 14.04
N GLY A 117 8.30 13.99 14.31
CA GLY A 117 9.25 13.25 15.14
C GLY A 117 9.86 12.02 14.43
N ALA A 118 10.82 11.36 15.06
CA ALA A 118 11.46 10.16 14.52
C ALA A 118 10.42 9.04 14.40
N ASN A 119 9.97 8.79 13.17
CA ASN A 119 9.07 7.69 12.87
C ASN A 119 9.93 6.43 12.70
N GLU A 120 9.63 5.37 13.46
CA GLU A 120 10.31 4.09 13.28
C GLU A 120 10.05 3.59 11.86
N THR A 121 11.13 3.30 11.14
CA THR A 121 11.07 2.85 9.75
C THR A 121 10.49 1.42 9.73
N MET A 122 9.77 1.03 8.67
CA MET A 122 9.24 -0.34 8.55
C MET A 122 10.33 -1.39 8.75
N ASP A 123 11.55 -1.12 8.29
CA ASP A 123 12.72 -1.98 8.49
C ASP A 123 13.09 -2.16 9.98
N GLU A 124 12.96 -1.10 10.80
CA GLU A 124 13.22 -1.16 12.24
C GLU A 124 12.12 -1.96 12.97
N ILE A 125 10.87 -1.79 12.55
CA ILE A 125 9.73 -2.55 13.08
C ILE A 125 9.88 -4.04 12.72
N GLU A 126 10.28 -4.34 11.48
CA GLU A 126 10.49 -5.70 11.02
C GLU A 126 11.68 -6.36 11.73
N ALA A 127 12.80 -5.65 11.89
CA ALA A 127 13.96 -6.09 12.66
C ALA A 127 13.61 -6.40 14.12
N ARG A 128 12.85 -5.53 14.80
CA ARG A 128 12.38 -5.77 16.16
C ARG A 128 11.45 -6.98 16.23
N SER A 129 10.56 -7.16 15.24
CA SER A 129 9.65 -8.30 15.18
C SER A 129 10.39 -9.63 14.91
N ALA A 130 11.47 -9.59 14.14
CA ALA A 130 12.34 -10.73 13.87
C ALA A 130 13.14 -11.10 15.13
N ALA A 131 13.76 -10.10 15.77
CA ALA A 131 14.47 -10.26 17.04
C ALA A 131 13.56 -10.79 18.16
N ALA A 132 12.31 -10.30 18.25
CA ALA A 132 11.33 -10.80 19.21
C ALA A 132 10.92 -12.26 18.94
N ARG A 133 10.82 -12.66 17.66
CA ARG A 133 10.54 -14.05 17.26
C ARG A 133 11.72 -14.98 17.54
N GLU A 134 12.94 -14.50 17.35
CA GLU A 134 14.17 -15.23 17.66
C GLU A 134 14.35 -15.39 19.18
N ALA A 135 14.15 -14.32 19.95
CA ALA A 135 14.15 -14.38 21.41
C ALA A 135 13.08 -15.35 21.96
N ALA A 136 11.89 -15.37 21.37
CA ALA A 136 10.83 -16.32 21.73
C ALA A 136 11.20 -17.78 21.38
N ARG A 137 11.90 -18.02 20.26
CA ARG A 137 12.42 -19.34 19.89
C ARG A 137 13.52 -19.83 20.83
N VAL A 138 14.47 -18.95 21.17
CA VAL A 138 15.55 -19.25 22.11
C VAL A 138 14.98 -19.53 23.50
N ALA A 139 13.98 -18.76 23.95
CA ALA A 139 13.28 -19.00 25.20
C ALA A 139 12.45 -20.31 25.22
N ALA A 140 12.02 -20.79 24.05
CA ALA A 140 11.34 -22.07 23.89
C ALA A 140 12.27 -23.29 23.87
N GLY A 141 13.60 -23.08 23.86
CA GLY A 141 14.59 -24.14 24.03
C GLY A 141 14.75 -25.08 22.84
N ASP A 142 14.49 -24.64 21.62
CA ASP A 142 14.63 -25.43 20.37
C ASP A 142 15.96 -25.10 19.68
N PRO A 143 17.02 -25.92 19.81
CA PRO A 143 18.28 -25.70 19.14
C PRO A 143 18.30 -26.45 17.79
N ALA A 144 18.31 -25.67 16.71
CA ALA A 144 18.76 -25.96 15.33
C ALA A 144 18.54 -27.38 14.76
#